data_AF-A0A428IIE3-F1
#
_entry.id   AF-A0A428IIE3-F1
#
_cell.length_a   1.000
_cell.length_b   1.000
_cell.length_c   1.000
_cell.angle_alpha   90.00
_cell.angle_beta   90.00
_cell.angle_gamma   90.00
#
_symmetry.space_group_name_H-M   'P 1'
#
loop_
_entity.id
_entity.type
_entity.pdbx_description
1 polymer ?
#
loop_
_entity_poly.entity_id
_entity_poly.type
_entity_poly.pdbx_seq_one_letter_code
_entity_poly.pdbx_strand_id
1 'polypeptide(L)'
;MKPYKISLIRLCLVLLGYLLYNLVFFAPFYSSGYAIVILPPVFFLAIALILLGNFFAFRDPLKLKSSFKDNQLVQKTSNIQVILATIGVCLQLSNIVYLSLWSINYIYNYLMLFTVSLLYSIIFFIGNFQKTKLNQDNKSSNKSSFVFGTIVFLLCNLLLVNNSKVSLWGSTVQYVQDFKDFGLKGKVEVYKKEHLNEPYNGTLTTLFYKETLSNGENFIDYIYVSDVHNGTHVTTLDEKAKEEIRSYLENDAERELFDKVTLEQFEFVLKVYEERIRDLKLKDDIVTKLNEAVGFKLLENNSVEITPADKRKFDSILIKEAVKNRENRDTDIAGFYNIDINKHINNKSLIISFKYLNFSIIEDRQNYKNDNRVDYLKDKLTSLPVGTLSDGIYKFTFSTLSDGKYTDVTITMVVENGKSYLEKDSLKQLN
;
A
#
# COMPACT_ATOMS: atom_id res chain seq x y z
N MET A 1 -7.94 17.55 -59.92
CA MET A 1 -7.49 16.57 -58.90
C MET A 1 -8.65 15.66 -58.54
N LYS A 2 -8.44 14.35 -58.38
CA LYS A 2 -9.50 13.45 -57.88
C LYS A 2 -9.78 13.79 -56.40
N PRO A 3 -11.04 13.85 -55.96
CA PRO A 3 -11.37 14.16 -54.57
C PRO A 3 -10.79 13.12 -53.62
N TYR A 4 -10.23 13.58 -52.49
CA TYR A 4 -9.64 12.70 -51.48
C TYR A 4 -10.68 11.77 -50.87
N LYS A 5 -10.30 10.51 -50.64
CA LYS A 5 -11.16 9.47 -50.06
C LYS A 5 -10.69 9.12 -48.67
N ILE A 6 -11.61 9.15 -47.70
CA ILE A 6 -11.29 8.84 -46.31
C ILE A 6 -11.18 7.31 -46.11
N SER A 7 -10.18 6.89 -45.34
CA SER A 7 -10.00 5.48 -44.99
C SER A 7 -10.33 5.27 -43.52
N LEU A 8 -11.42 4.53 -43.26
CA LEU A 8 -11.85 4.22 -41.90
C LEU A 8 -10.85 3.34 -41.15
N ILE A 9 -10.18 2.42 -41.86
CA ILE A 9 -9.12 1.58 -41.28
C ILE A 9 -8.00 2.45 -40.68
N ARG A 10 -7.62 3.53 -41.37
CA ARG A 10 -6.55 4.42 -40.91
C ARG A 10 -6.93 5.17 -39.64
N LEU A 11 -8.19 5.58 -39.52
CA LEU A 11 -8.70 6.28 -38.33
C LEU A 11 -8.78 5.36 -37.11
N CYS A 12 -8.89 4.04 -37.29
CA CYS A 12 -8.90 3.07 -36.19
C CYS A 12 -7.52 2.62 -35.71
N LEU A 13 -6.44 2.98 -36.40
CA LEU A 13 -5.11 2.43 -36.10
C LEU A 13 -4.63 2.75 -34.68
N VAL A 14 -4.97 3.92 -34.13
CA VAL A 14 -4.63 4.26 -32.75
C VAL A 14 -5.34 3.35 -31.75
N LEU A 15 -6.65 3.12 -31.94
CA LEU A 15 -7.43 2.20 -31.10
C LEU A 15 -6.86 0.78 -31.20
N LEU A 16 -6.60 0.30 -32.42
CA LEU A 16 -6.02 -1.02 -32.64
C LEU A 16 -4.63 -1.15 -32.01
N GLY A 17 -3.79 -0.13 -32.14
CA GLY A 17 -2.46 -0.08 -31.53
C GLY A 17 -2.55 -0.19 -30.01
N TYR A 18 -3.43 0.58 -29.37
CA TYR A 18 -3.64 0.48 -27.93
C TYR A 18 -4.28 -0.85 -27.50
N LEU A 19 -5.16 -1.44 -28.29
CA LEU A 19 -5.70 -2.78 -28.00
C LEU A 19 -4.57 -3.82 -27.90
N LEU A 20 -3.70 -3.86 -28.92
CA LEU A 20 -2.57 -4.78 -28.96
C LEU A 20 -1.56 -4.47 -27.85
N TYR A 21 -1.21 -3.18 -27.67
CA TYR A 21 -0.28 -2.75 -26.63
C TYR A 21 -0.74 -3.19 -25.24
N ASN A 22 -2.02 -3.02 -24.92
CA ASN A 22 -2.55 -3.36 -23.60
C ASN A 22 -2.75 -4.87 -23.43
N LEU A 23 -3.09 -5.62 -24.48
CA LEU A 23 -3.05 -7.09 -24.44
C LEU A 23 -1.64 -7.61 -24.15
N VAL A 24 -0.64 -6.99 -24.79
CA VAL A 24 0.76 -7.32 -24.57
C VAL A 24 1.20 -6.99 -23.15
N PHE A 25 0.83 -5.81 -22.65
CA PHE A 25 1.16 -5.35 -21.30
C PHE A 25 0.41 -6.11 -20.21
N PHE A 26 -0.75 -6.69 -20.52
CA PHE A 26 -1.54 -7.53 -19.61
C PHE A 26 -0.90 -8.91 -19.41
N ALA A 27 -0.28 -9.48 -20.44
CA ALA A 27 0.21 -10.85 -20.41
C ALA A 27 1.25 -11.14 -19.30
N PRO A 28 2.24 -10.28 -18.99
CA PRO A 28 3.16 -10.50 -17.88
C PRO A 28 2.50 -10.64 -16.51
N PHE A 29 1.40 -9.92 -16.25
CA PHE A 29 0.70 -9.97 -14.96
C PHE A 29 -0.06 -11.29 -14.72
N TYR A 30 -0.33 -12.07 -15.76
CA TYR A 30 -1.13 -13.30 -15.70
C TYR A 30 -0.45 -14.55 -16.27
N SER A 31 0.76 -14.46 -16.81
CA SER A 31 1.41 -15.58 -17.54
C SER A 31 2.67 -16.15 -16.87
N SER A 32 2.92 -15.87 -15.58
CA SER A 32 4.09 -16.41 -14.86
C SER A 32 5.41 -16.16 -15.62
N GLY A 33 5.58 -14.96 -16.18
CA GLY A 33 6.80 -14.58 -16.91
C GLY A 33 6.98 -15.15 -18.33
N TYR A 34 6.17 -16.12 -18.80
CA TYR A 34 6.30 -16.71 -20.14
C TYR A 34 6.06 -15.70 -21.28
N ALA A 35 5.29 -14.64 -21.01
CA ALA A 35 5.06 -13.52 -21.92
C ALA A 35 6.34 -12.77 -22.35
N ILE A 36 7.42 -12.83 -21.57
CA ILE A 36 8.63 -12.02 -21.82
C ILE A 36 9.34 -12.43 -23.13
N VAL A 37 9.16 -13.67 -23.58
CA VAL A 37 9.91 -14.23 -24.73
C VAL A 37 9.20 -14.01 -26.09
N ILE A 38 7.87 -13.96 -26.13
CA ILE A 38 7.10 -13.99 -27.41
C ILE A 38 6.57 -12.61 -27.84
N LEU A 39 6.46 -11.65 -26.91
CA LEU A 39 5.73 -10.40 -27.14
C LEU A 39 6.50 -9.19 -27.72
N PRO A 40 7.84 -9.13 -27.84
CA PRO A 40 8.51 -7.95 -28.41
C PRO A 40 8.05 -7.56 -29.84
N PRO A 41 7.85 -8.49 -30.79
CA PRO A 41 7.38 -8.11 -32.13
C PRO A 41 5.98 -7.48 -32.12
N VAL A 42 5.08 -8.01 -31.29
CA VAL A 42 3.72 -7.49 -31.14
C VAL A 42 3.74 -6.12 -30.44
N PHE A 43 4.63 -5.94 -29.46
CA PHE A 43 4.87 -4.66 -28.82
C PHE A 43 5.31 -3.57 -29.82
N PHE A 44 6.33 -3.83 -30.62
CA PHE A 44 6.80 -2.86 -31.62
C PHE A 44 5.76 -2.58 -32.70
N LEU A 45 5.00 -3.60 -33.12
CA LEU A 45 3.87 -3.43 -34.04
C LEU A 45 2.82 -2.48 -33.44
N ALA A 46 2.47 -2.67 -32.17
CA ALA A 46 1.50 -1.83 -31.48
C ALA A 46 1.95 -0.36 -31.43
N ILE A 47 3.22 -0.10 -31.10
CA ILE A 47 3.80 1.26 -31.13
C ILE A 47 3.76 1.86 -32.54
N ALA A 48 4.12 1.08 -33.57
CA ALA A 48 4.07 1.54 -34.95
C ALA A 48 2.64 1.91 -35.38
N LEU A 49 1.63 1.12 -34.97
CA LEU A 49 0.22 1.39 -35.24
C LEU A 49 -0.25 2.68 -34.55
N ILE A 50 0.17 2.94 -33.31
CA ILE A 50 -0.14 4.19 -32.59
C ILE A 50 0.45 5.40 -33.34
N LEU A 51 1.74 5.35 -33.67
CA LEU A 51 2.42 6.44 -34.37
C LEU A 51 1.82 6.72 -35.76
N LEU A 52 1.61 5.66 -36.55
CA LEU A 52 0.98 5.78 -37.87
C LEU A 52 -0.47 6.26 -37.77
N GLY A 53 -1.22 5.75 -36.80
CA GLY A 53 -2.60 6.15 -36.56
C GLY A 53 -2.71 7.63 -36.23
N ASN A 54 -1.83 8.16 -35.38
CA ASN A 54 -1.76 9.59 -35.08
C ASN A 54 -1.47 10.41 -36.33
N PHE A 55 -0.48 10.00 -37.13
CA PHE A 55 -0.17 10.66 -38.39
C PHE A 55 -1.40 10.74 -39.32
N PHE A 56 -2.16 9.65 -39.45
CA PHE A 56 -3.38 9.65 -40.26
C PHE A 56 -4.52 10.44 -39.65
N ALA A 57 -4.67 10.44 -38.32
CA ALA A 57 -5.67 11.24 -37.62
C ALA A 57 -5.51 12.75 -37.86
N PHE A 58 -4.30 13.23 -38.14
CA PHE A 58 -4.07 14.61 -38.61
C PHE A 58 -4.19 14.74 -40.12
N ARG A 59 -3.49 13.87 -40.87
CA ARG A 59 -3.38 13.99 -42.32
C ARG A 59 -4.73 13.87 -43.02
N ASP A 60 -5.55 12.90 -42.64
CA ASP A 60 -6.78 12.58 -43.35
C ASP A 60 -7.81 13.72 -43.22
N PRO A 61 -8.10 14.27 -42.02
CA PRO A 61 -8.96 15.45 -41.89
C PRO A 61 -8.44 16.69 -42.62
N LEU A 62 -7.12 16.96 -42.57
CA LEU A 62 -6.52 18.10 -43.27
C LEU A 62 -6.60 17.96 -44.80
N LYS A 63 -6.40 16.75 -45.33
CA LYS A 63 -6.58 16.47 -46.76
C LYS A 63 -8.04 16.51 -47.20
N LEU A 64 -8.97 16.07 -46.35
CA LEU A 64 -10.41 16.23 -46.61
C LEU A 64 -10.76 17.72 -46.70
N LYS A 65 -10.27 18.51 -45.73
CA LYS A 65 -10.46 19.95 -45.65
C LYS A 65 -9.93 20.67 -46.89
N SER A 66 -8.76 20.30 -47.41
CA SER A 66 -8.20 20.91 -48.61
C SER A 66 -8.90 20.48 -49.91
N SER A 67 -9.45 19.26 -49.95
CA SER A 67 -10.14 18.72 -51.12
C SER A 67 -11.59 19.23 -51.25
N PHE A 68 -12.24 19.57 -50.13
CA PHE A 68 -13.63 20.02 -50.06
C PHE A 68 -13.71 21.39 -49.38
N LYS A 69 -13.04 22.40 -49.95
CA LYS A 69 -12.99 23.76 -49.39
C LYS A 69 -14.36 24.41 -49.24
N ASP A 70 -15.25 24.16 -50.21
CA ASP A 70 -16.56 24.81 -50.27
C ASP A 70 -17.63 24.08 -49.43
N ASN A 71 -17.32 22.89 -48.89
CA ASN A 71 -18.25 22.14 -48.05
C ASN A 71 -18.08 22.52 -46.57
N GLN A 72 -18.94 23.42 -46.09
CA GLN A 72 -18.88 23.94 -44.72
C GLN A 72 -18.97 22.84 -43.64
N LEU A 73 -19.75 21.77 -43.88
CA LEU A 73 -19.87 20.65 -42.95
C LEU A 73 -18.56 19.88 -42.83
N VAL A 74 -17.91 19.58 -43.96
CA VAL A 74 -16.59 18.93 -43.98
C VAL A 74 -15.55 19.80 -43.30
N GLN A 75 -15.54 21.12 -43.56
CA GLN A 75 -14.61 22.05 -42.90
C GLN A 75 -14.74 21.99 -41.37
N LYS A 76 -15.96 22.10 -40.83
CA LYS A 76 -16.22 22.09 -39.39
C LYS A 76 -15.85 20.73 -38.76
N THR A 77 -16.32 19.64 -39.35
CA THR A 77 -16.08 18.29 -38.82
C THR A 77 -14.60 17.90 -38.88
N SER A 78 -13.87 18.26 -39.95
CA SER A 78 -12.41 18.08 -40.02
C SER A 78 -11.66 18.91 -38.98
N ASN A 79 -12.07 20.15 -38.71
CA ASN A 79 -11.45 20.96 -37.66
C ASN A 79 -11.64 20.31 -36.28
N ILE A 80 -12.84 19.79 -35.99
CA ILE A 80 -13.11 19.06 -34.75
C ILE A 80 -12.19 17.83 -34.64
N GLN A 81 -12.07 17.03 -35.70
CA GLN A 81 -11.16 15.86 -35.70
C GLN A 81 -9.71 16.25 -35.42
N VAL A 82 -9.22 17.35 -36.01
CA VAL A 82 -7.85 17.83 -35.75
C VAL A 82 -7.69 18.27 -34.29
N ILE A 83 -8.66 18.99 -33.72
CA ILE A 83 -8.62 19.39 -32.30
C ILE A 83 -8.59 18.15 -31.39
N LEU A 84 -9.46 17.17 -31.65
CA LEU A 84 -9.51 15.92 -30.88
C LEU A 84 -8.20 15.13 -31.02
N ALA A 85 -7.61 15.09 -32.22
CA ALA A 85 -6.32 14.43 -32.45
C ALA A 85 -5.18 15.15 -31.71
N THR A 86 -5.19 16.49 -31.66
CA THR A 86 -4.22 17.26 -30.86
C THR A 86 -4.33 16.92 -29.38
N ILE A 87 -5.53 16.96 -28.80
CA ILE A 87 -5.75 16.61 -27.39
C ILE A 87 -5.33 15.16 -27.14
N GLY A 88 -5.70 14.25 -28.04
CA GLY A 88 -5.35 12.83 -27.98
C GLY A 88 -3.84 12.62 -27.92
N VAL A 89 -3.07 13.23 -28.83
CA VAL A 89 -1.61 13.14 -28.82
C VAL A 89 -1.00 13.76 -27.56
N CYS A 90 -1.50 14.91 -27.10
CA CYS A 90 -1.03 15.51 -25.83
C CYS A 90 -1.20 14.56 -24.64
N LEU A 91 -2.35 13.87 -24.54
CA LEU A 91 -2.59 12.87 -23.49
C LEU A 91 -1.64 11.66 -23.62
N GLN A 92 -1.38 11.19 -24.84
CA GLN A 92 -0.47 10.06 -25.07
C GLN A 92 1.00 10.41 -24.74
N LEU A 93 1.41 11.66 -24.96
CA LEU A 93 2.76 12.15 -24.68
C LEU A 93 2.96 12.54 -23.21
N SER A 94 1.90 12.60 -22.40
CA SER A 94 1.99 12.99 -20.98
C SER A 94 2.99 12.16 -20.18
N ASN A 95 3.11 10.86 -20.44
CA ASN A 95 4.09 9.98 -19.79
C ASN A 95 5.55 10.36 -20.07
N ILE A 96 5.85 10.96 -21.23
CA ILE A 96 7.21 11.40 -21.59
C ILE A 96 7.64 12.55 -20.68
N VAL A 97 6.70 13.41 -20.26
CA VAL A 97 6.96 14.49 -19.31
C VAL A 97 7.40 13.95 -17.94
N TYR A 98 6.97 12.73 -17.58
CA TYR A 98 7.37 12.03 -16.36
C TYR A 98 8.60 11.11 -16.55
N LEU A 99 9.40 11.31 -17.61
CA LEU A 99 10.58 10.50 -17.96
C LEU A 99 10.27 9.00 -18.17
N SER A 100 9.00 8.64 -18.38
CA SER A 100 8.62 7.28 -18.74
C SER A 100 8.68 7.13 -20.26
N LEU A 101 9.56 6.25 -20.73
CA LEU A 101 9.67 5.87 -22.14
C LEU A 101 8.51 4.97 -22.61
N TRP A 102 7.58 4.60 -21.72
CA TRP A 102 6.48 3.69 -21.99
C TRP A 102 5.21 4.44 -22.37
N SER A 103 4.49 3.92 -23.37
CA SER A 103 3.17 4.46 -23.75
C SER A 103 2.16 4.26 -22.61
N ILE A 104 1.13 5.11 -22.59
CA ILE A 104 0.04 5.01 -21.60
C ILE A 104 -0.59 3.62 -21.63
N ASN A 105 -0.81 3.03 -20.45
CA ASN A 105 -1.38 1.69 -20.28
C ASN A 105 -2.55 1.70 -19.30
N TYR A 106 -3.35 0.63 -19.32
CA TYR A 106 -4.55 0.55 -18.50
C TYR A 106 -4.28 0.37 -17.00
N ILE A 107 -3.09 -0.05 -16.57
CA ILE A 107 -2.76 -0.25 -15.14
C ILE A 107 -2.49 1.09 -14.48
N TYR A 108 -1.54 1.83 -15.03
CA TYR A 108 -1.02 3.07 -14.46
C TYR A 108 -1.74 4.32 -14.97
N ASN A 109 -2.32 4.26 -16.17
CA ASN A 109 -2.86 5.42 -16.87
C ASN A 109 -4.30 5.19 -17.35
N TYR A 110 -5.08 4.38 -16.64
CA TYR A 110 -6.45 3.98 -17.02
C TYR A 110 -7.29 5.15 -17.54
N LEU A 111 -7.42 6.22 -16.75
CA LEU A 111 -8.27 7.36 -17.09
C LEU A 111 -7.79 8.08 -18.36
N MET A 112 -6.47 8.22 -18.53
CA MET A 112 -5.89 8.84 -19.73
C MET A 112 -6.12 7.95 -20.96
N LEU A 113 -5.90 6.64 -20.83
CA LEU A 113 -6.12 5.68 -21.90
C LEU A 113 -7.60 5.57 -22.28
N PHE A 114 -8.50 5.60 -21.30
CA PHE A 114 -9.95 5.65 -21.52
C PHE A 114 -10.35 6.91 -22.27
N THR A 115 -9.80 8.07 -21.87
CA THR A 115 -10.03 9.34 -22.57
C THR A 115 -9.52 9.30 -24.00
N VAL A 116 -8.31 8.78 -24.23
CA VAL A 116 -7.76 8.57 -25.57
C VAL A 116 -8.67 7.64 -26.38
N SER A 117 -9.10 6.51 -25.82
CA SER A 117 -10.04 5.60 -26.48
C SER A 117 -11.31 6.34 -26.93
N LEU A 118 -11.92 7.16 -26.07
CA LEU A 118 -13.10 7.95 -26.40
C LEU A 118 -12.83 8.96 -27.53
N LEU A 119 -11.74 9.73 -27.46
CA LEU A 119 -11.41 10.74 -28.46
C LEU A 119 -11.23 10.12 -29.85
N TYR A 120 -10.47 9.03 -29.96
CA TYR A 120 -10.24 8.37 -31.27
C TYR A 120 -11.48 7.63 -31.77
N SER A 121 -12.36 7.19 -30.88
CA SER A 121 -13.68 6.67 -31.24
C SER A 121 -14.55 7.77 -31.89
N ILE A 122 -14.57 8.97 -31.31
CA ILE A 122 -15.28 10.12 -31.88
C ILE A 122 -14.69 10.50 -33.25
N ILE A 123 -13.36 10.52 -33.40
CA ILE A 123 -12.70 10.80 -34.68
C ILE A 123 -13.14 9.79 -35.76
N PHE A 124 -13.21 8.50 -35.41
CA PHE A 124 -13.69 7.44 -36.30
C PHE A 124 -15.15 7.67 -36.73
N PHE A 125 -16.06 7.96 -35.79
CA PHE A 125 -17.47 8.20 -36.09
C PHE A 125 -17.68 9.44 -36.97
N ILE A 126 -16.93 10.53 -36.72
CA ILE A 126 -16.95 11.72 -37.57
C ILE A 126 -16.47 11.35 -38.99
N GLY A 127 -15.41 10.56 -39.10
CA GLY A 127 -14.89 10.11 -40.39
C GLY A 127 -15.89 9.26 -41.18
N ASN A 128 -16.63 8.38 -40.48
CA ASN A 128 -17.71 7.61 -41.08
C ASN A 128 -18.86 8.51 -41.56
N PHE A 129 -19.29 9.45 -40.72
CA PHE A 129 -20.32 10.42 -41.07
C PHE A 129 -19.96 11.24 -42.32
N GLN A 130 -18.72 11.75 -42.38
CA GLN A 130 -18.19 12.46 -43.55
C GLN A 130 -18.20 11.57 -44.81
N LYS A 131 -17.79 10.30 -44.67
CA LYS A 131 -17.75 9.34 -45.77
C LYS A 131 -19.13 9.10 -46.38
N THR A 132 -20.14 8.90 -45.54
CA THR A 132 -21.53 8.74 -45.95
C THR A 132 -22.10 9.99 -46.59
N LYS A 133 -21.85 11.18 -46.01
CA LYS A 133 -22.33 12.44 -46.59
C LYS A 133 -21.68 12.80 -47.92
N LEU A 134 -20.45 12.36 -48.16
CA LEU A 134 -19.75 12.54 -49.42
C LEU A 134 -20.06 11.45 -50.46
N ASN A 135 -21.04 10.58 -50.19
CA ASN A 135 -21.43 9.44 -51.05
C ASN A 135 -20.22 8.58 -51.47
N GLN A 136 -19.21 8.45 -50.59
CA GLN A 136 -18.02 7.66 -50.86
C GLN A 136 -18.25 6.16 -50.64
N ASP A 137 -19.47 5.74 -50.30
CA ASP A 137 -19.85 4.43 -49.78
C ASP A 137 -20.08 3.34 -50.83
N ASN A 138 -20.07 3.65 -52.13
CA ASN A 138 -20.47 2.77 -53.24
C ASN A 138 -19.59 1.50 -53.51
N LYS A 139 -18.76 1.05 -52.57
CA LYS A 139 -17.91 -0.15 -52.70
C LYS A 139 -18.05 -1.08 -51.49
N SER A 140 -18.04 -2.40 -51.73
CA SER A 140 -18.04 -3.44 -50.69
C SER A 140 -16.93 -3.25 -49.64
N SER A 141 -15.76 -2.76 -50.06
CA SER A 141 -14.62 -2.43 -49.19
C SER A 141 -14.92 -1.35 -48.15
N ASN A 142 -15.94 -0.51 -48.36
CA ASN A 142 -16.34 0.49 -47.38
C ASN A 142 -17.14 -0.11 -46.24
N LYS A 143 -18.08 -1.02 -46.56
CA LYS A 143 -18.85 -1.76 -45.55
C LYS A 143 -17.92 -2.59 -44.65
N SER A 144 -16.92 -3.27 -45.22
CA SER A 144 -15.95 -4.04 -44.42
C SER A 144 -15.09 -3.14 -43.53
N SER A 145 -14.63 -1.99 -44.02
CA SER A 145 -13.84 -1.04 -43.21
C SER A 145 -14.63 -0.44 -42.04
N PHE A 146 -15.93 -0.21 -42.21
CA PHE A 146 -16.80 0.24 -41.13
C PHE A 146 -16.99 -0.86 -40.08
N VAL A 147 -17.36 -2.08 -40.51
CA VAL A 147 -17.54 -3.23 -39.60
C VAL A 147 -16.27 -3.51 -38.80
N PHE A 148 -15.11 -3.52 -39.45
CA PHE A 148 -13.82 -3.69 -38.78
C PHE A 148 -13.58 -2.61 -37.73
N GLY A 149 -13.80 -1.34 -38.07
CA GLY A 149 -13.62 -0.24 -37.13
C GLY A 149 -14.57 -0.29 -35.94
N THR A 150 -15.83 -0.67 -36.16
CA THR A 150 -16.80 -0.88 -35.08
C THR A 150 -16.39 -2.01 -34.15
N ILE A 151 -15.86 -3.13 -34.68
CA ILE A 151 -15.34 -4.23 -33.86
C ILE A 151 -14.15 -3.75 -33.02
N VAL A 152 -13.18 -3.05 -33.61
CA VAL A 152 -12.02 -2.51 -32.88
C VAL A 152 -12.48 -1.57 -31.76
N PHE A 153 -13.43 -0.67 -32.05
CA PHE A 153 -14.03 0.21 -31.06
C PHE A 153 -14.65 -0.57 -29.88
N LEU A 154 -15.50 -1.56 -30.16
CA LEU A 154 -16.17 -2.35 -29.13
C LEU A 154 -15.15 -3.11 -28.27
N LEU A 155 -14.17 -3.76 -28.91
CA LEU A 155 -13.13 -4.52 -28.21
C LEU A 155 -12.27 -3.63 -27.31
N CYS A 156 -11.84 -2.46 -27.79
CA CYS A 156 -11.03 -1.54 -26.99
C CYS A 156 -11.76 -1.09 -25.73
N ASN A 157 -13.01 -0.65 -25.88
CA ASN A 157 -13.77 -0.12 -24.75
C ASN A 157 -14.22 -1.23 -23.79
N LEU A 158 -14.60 -2.41 -24.30
CA LEU A 158 -14.92 -3.57 -23.47
C LEU A 158 -13.71 -4.03 -22.64
N LEU A 159 -12.53 -4.10 -23.26
CA LEU A 159 -11.31 -4.53 -22.58
C LEU A 159 -10.90 -3.55 -21.48
N LEU A 160 -11.06 -2.24 -21.71
CA LEU A 160 -10.84 -1.22 -20.68
C LEU A 160 -11.82 -1.38 -19.51
N VAL A 161 -13.12 -1.49 -19.79
CA VAL A 161 -14.13 -1.64 -18.74
C VAL A 161 -13.90 -2.91 -17.91
N ASN A 162 -13.65 -4.05 -18.57
CA ASN A 162 -13.42 -5.32 -17.88
C ASN A 162 -12.15 -5.30 -17.02
N ASN A 163 -11.09 -4.63 -17.47
CA ASN A 163 -9.82 -4.56 -16.74
C ASN A 163 -9.70 -3.35 -15.81
N SER A 164 -10.76 -2.55 -15.66
CA SER A 164 -10.77 -1.39 -14.78
C SER A 164 -10.39 -1.75 -13.33
N LYS A 165 -10.79 -2.92 -12.83
CA LYS A 165 -10.43 -3.42 -11.50
C LYS A 165 -8.94 -3.66 -11.31
N VAL A 166 -8.23 -4.04 -12.37
CA VAL A 166 -6.79 -4.30 -12.33
C VAL A 166 -6.01 -2.97 -12.25
N SER A 167 -6.58 -1.89 -12.78
CA SER A 167 -5.98 -0.55 -12.72
C SER A 167 -5.86 -0.01 -11.30
N LEU A 168 -4.90 0.90 -11.09
CA LEU A 168 -4.74 1.62 -9.82
C LEU A 168 -6.03 2.36 -9.44
N TRP A 169 -6.72 2.95 -10.41
CA TRP A 169 -7.95 3.71 -10.19
C TRP A 169 -9.09 2.82 -9.70
N GLY A 170 -9.39 1.73 -10.42
CA GLY A 170 -10.50 0.83 -10.04
C GLY A 170 -10.23 0.10 -8.72
N SER A 171 -8.97 -0.29 -8.47
CA SER A 171 -8.57 -0.83 -7.16
C SER A 171 -8.72 0.19 -6.04
N THR A 172 -8.35 1.45 -6.27
CA THR A 172 -8.51 2.53 -5.27
C THR A 172 -9.97 2.69 -4.87
N VAL A 173 -10.91 2.67 -5.82
CA VAL A 173 -12.34 2.76 -5.53
C VAL A 173 -12.79 1.61 -4.60
N GLN A 174 -12.32 0.39 -4.85
CA GLN A 174 -12.61 -0.77 -3.99
C GLN A 174 -12.06 -0.55 -2.56
N TYR A 175 -10.76 -0.25 -2.42
CA TYR A 175 -10.14 -0.07 -1.10
C TYR A 175 -10.73 1.12 -0.32
N VAL A 176 -11.11 2.21 -1.00
CA VAL A 176 -11.82 3.34 -0.35
C VAL A 176 -13.12 2.86 0.30
N GLN A 177 -13.87 2.00 -0.37
CA GLN A 177 -15.09 1.44 0.18
C GLN A 177 -14.79 0.47 1.33
N ASP A 178 -13.83 -0.44 1.17
CA ASP A 178 -13.44 -1.40 2.21
C ASP A 178 -12.98 -0.70 3.49
N PHE A 179 -12.13 0.33 3.38
CA PHE A 179 -11.61 1.09 4.52
C PHE A 179 -12.75 1.85 5.22
N LYS A 180 -13.66 2.44 4.44
CA LYS A 180 -14.85 3.10 5.00
C LYS A 180 -15.75 2.12 5.75
N ASP A 181 -15.97 0.92 5.21
CA ASP A 181 -16.79 -0.14 5.82
C ASP A 181 -16.13 -0.78 7.05
N PHE A 182 -14.80 -0.68 7.16
CA PHE A 182 -14.06 -1.03 8.38
C PHE A 182 -14.27 0.01 9.50
N GLY A 183 -14.50 1.27 9.13
CA GLY A 183 -14.65 2.40 10.06
C GLY A 183 -13.45 3.36 10.08
N LEU A 184 -12.55 3.26 9.11
CA LEU A 184 -11.43 4.20 8.92
C LEU A 184 -11.93 5.49 8.27
N LYS A 185 -11.44 6.64 8.74
CA LYS A 185 -11.89 7.97 8.28
C LYS A 185 -10.90 8.64 7.33
N GLY A 186 -9.72 8.06 7.18
CA GLY A 186 -8.65 8.57 6.34
C GLY A 186 -8.87 8.39 4.85
N LYS A 187 -7.96 8.99 4.09
CA LYS A 187 -7.84 8.80 2.64
C LYS A 187 -6.95 7.60 2.38
N VAL A 188 -7.42 6.65 1.57
CA VAL A 188 -6.64 5.53 1.05
C VAL A 188 -6.51 5.67 -0.46
N GLU A 189 -5.30 5.48 -0.98
CA GLU A 189 -5.01 5.46 -2.41
C GLU A 189 -4.08 4.31 -2.75
N VAL A 190 -4.32 3.65 -3.88
CA VAL A 190 -3.36 2.66 -4.38
C VAL A 190 -2.14 3.40 -4.93
N TYR A 191 -1.04 3.33 -4.20
CA TYR A 191 0.22 3.96 -4.56
C TYR A 191 0.93 3.21 -5.69
N LYS A 192 0.97 1.87 -5.59
CA LYS A 192 1.70 1.02 -6.54
C LYS A 192 1.08 -0.37 -6.66
N LYS A 193 1.25 -0.98 -7.83
CA LYS A 193 1.01 -2.41 -8.07
C LYS A 193 2.22 -3.04 -8.74
N GLU A 194 2.69 -4.14 -8.19
CA GLU A 194 3.81 -4.91 -8.71
C GLU A 194 3.43 -6.38 -8.87
N HIS A 195 4.03 -7.04 -9.85
CA HIS A 195 3.89 -8.48 -10.00
C HIS A 195 4.80 -9.19 -9.00
N LEU A 196 4.26 -10.19 -8.30
CA LEU A 196 5.04 -11.10 -7.47
C LEU A 196 5.57 -12.23 -8.36
N ASN A 197 6.89 -12.35 -8.43
CA ASN A 197 7.56 -13.41 -9.18
C ASN A 197 7.35 -14.79 -8.52
N GLU A 198 7.68 -15.86 -9.26
CA GLU A 198 7.68 -17.22 -8.72
C GLU A 198 8.46 -17.33 -7.40
N PRO A 199 7.96 -18.09 -6.41
CA PRO A 199 6.83 -19.04 -6.49
C PRO A 199 5.45 -18.43 -6.19
N TYR A 200 5.38 -17.15 -5.82
CA TYR A 200 4.16 -16.50 -5.27
C TYR A 200 3.36 -15.75 -6.34
N ASN A 201 3.16 -16.39 -7.50
CA ASN A 201 2.43 -15.83 -8.65
C ASN A 201 1.21 -15.00 -8.21
N GLY A 202 1.32 -13.68 -8.34
CA GLY A 202 0.36 -12.77 -7.70
C GLY A 202 0.63 -11.29 -7.97
N THR A 203 -0.11 -10.44 -7.26
CA THR A 203 0.05 -8.97 -7.30
C THR A 203 0.29 -8.42 -5.90
N LEU A 204 1.36 -7.66 -5.72
CA LEU A 204 1.57 -6.84 -4.53
C LEU A 204 0.99 -5.45 -4.77
N THR A 205 0.07 -5.03 -3.92
CA THR A 205 -0.55 -3.71 -3.94
C THR A 205 -0.06 -2.91 -2.74
N THR A 206 0.56 -1.77 -2.98
CA THR A 206 0.90 -0.81 -1.91
C THR A 206 -0.18 0.25 -1.83
N LEU A 207 -0.81 0.37 -0.66
CA LEU A 207 -1.77 1.41 -0.33
C LEU A 207 -1.07 2.48 0.48
N PHE A 208 -1.33 3.75 0.15
CA PHE A 208 -0.98 4.87 0.98
C PHE A 208 -2.20 5.28 1.78
N TYR A 209 -2.10 5.22 3.11
CA TYR A 209 -3.16 5.61 4.02
C TYR A 209 -2.78 6.87 4.80
N LYS A 210 -3.72 7.81 4.92
CA LYS A 210 -3.57 9.01 5.73
C LYS A 210 -4.87 9.39 6.44
N GLU A 211 -4.85 9.52 7.76
CA GLU A 211 -5.96 10.02 8.56
C GLU A 211 -5.54 11.22 9.41
N THR A 212 -6.36 12.27 9.44
CA THR A 212 -6.20 13.35 10.42
C THR A 212 -6.96 12.97 11.68
N LEU A 213 -6.23 12.85 12.78
CA LEU A 213 -6.70 12.40 14.08
C LEU A 213 -7.42 13.54 14.82
N SER A 214 -8.18 13.19 15.86
CA SER A 214 -8.95 14.16 16.66
C SER A 214 -8.06 15.15 17.41
N ASN A 215 -6.81 14.81 17.68
CA ASN A 215 -5.80 15.70 18.26
C ASN A 215 -5.13 16.65 17.24
N GLY A 216 -5.50 16.55 15.95
CA GLY A 216 -4.95 17.36 14.86
C GLY A 216 -3.68 16.78 14.21
N GLU A 217 -3.13 15.69 14.73
CA GLU A 217 -1.99 15.00 14.14
C GLU A 217 -2.41 14.16 12.93
N ASN A 218 -1.45 13.78 12.10
CA ASN A 218 -1.71 12.91 10.94
C ASN A 218 -1.09 11.54 11.17
N PHE A 219 -1.93 10.51 11.15
CA PHE A 219 -1.48 9.14 10.99
C PHE A 219 -1.22 8.85 9.51
N ILE A 220 -0.06 8.29 9.18
CA ILE A 220 0.32 7.94 7.81
C ILE A 220 0.92 6.54 7.83
N ASP A 221 0.48 5.68 6.91
CA ASP A 221 1.03 4.33 6.77
C ASP A 221 1.08 3.88 5.30
N TYR A 222 2.00 2.95 5.02
CA TYR A 222 2.09 2.23 3.75
C TYR A 222 1.70 0.77 4.00
N ILE A 223 0.52 0.40 3.51
CA ILE A 223 -0.06 -0.92 3.72
C ILE A 223 0.24 -1.78 2.48
N TYR A 224 0.74 -2.99 2.70
CA TYR A 224 1.10 -3.93 1.65
C TYR A 224 0.06 -5.05 1.62
N VAL A 225 -0.54 -5.27 0.46
CA VAL A 225 -1.61 -6.26 0.28
C VAL A 225 -1.23 -7.18 -0.87
N SER A 226 -1.17 -8.48 -0.60
CA SER A 226 -0.70 -9.50 -1.53
C SER A 226 -1.87 -10.36 -2.02
N ASP A 227 -2.12 -10.33 -3.32
CA ASP A 227 -3.09 -11.21 -3.97
C ASP A 227 -2.37 -12.36 -4.67
N VAL A 228 -2.21 -13.48 -3.97
CA VAL A 228 -1.52 -14.69 -4.49
C VAL A 228 -2.57 -15.61 -5.10
N HIS A 229 -2.42 -15.95 -6.39
CA HIS A 229 -3.40 -16.76 -7.16
C HIS A 229 -3.63 -18.19 -6.60
N ASN A 230 -2.80 -18.64 -5.66
CA ASN A 230 -2.91 -19.95 -5.00
C ASN A 230 -3.65 -19.92 -3.65
N GLY A 231 -4.36 -18.83 -3.31
CA GLY A 231 -5.33 -18.81 -2.21
C GLY A 231 -4.75 -18.66 -0.80
N THR A 232 -3.43 -18.59 -0.64
CA THR A 232 -2.81 -18.06 0.59
C THR A 232 -2.79 -16.55 0.52
N HIS A 233 -3.86 -15.90 1.00
CA HIS A 233 -3.71 -14.57 1.58
C HIS A 233 -2.64 -14.69 2.66
N VAL A 234 -1.56 -13.91 2.55
CA VAL A 234 -0.48 -13.94 3.54
C VAL A 234 -0.93 -13.06 4.71
N THR A 235 -1.96 -13.53 5.44
CA THR A 235 -2.24 -12.97 6.77
C THR A 235 -1.04 -13.29 7.64
N THR A 236 -0.51 -12.33 8.39
CA THR A 236 0.57 -12.63 9.35
C THR A 236 0.07 -13.51 10.49
N LEU A 237 -1.25 -13.50 10.70
CA LEU A 237 -1.94 -14.39 11.63
C LEU A 237 -2.19 -15.74 10.97
N ASP A 238 -1.52 -16.79 11.46
CA ASP A 238 -1.88 -18.17 11.13
C ASP A 238 -3.27 -18.54 11.71
N GLU A 239 -3.89 -19.60 11.18
CA GLU A 239 -5.23 -20.02 11.63
C GLU A 239 -5.30 -20.31 13.14
N LYS A 240 -4.23 -20.87 13.72
CA LYS A 240 -4.17 -21.14 15.15
C LYS A 240 -4.16 -19.84 15.97
N ALA A 241 -3.49 -18.80 15.49
CA ALA A 241 -3.49 -17.48 16.11
C ALA A 241 -4.89 -16.85 16.00
N LYS A 242 -5.57 -16.97 14.85
CA LYS A 242 -6.94 -16.48 14.68
C LYS A 242 -7.90 -17.15 15.66
N GLU A 243 -7.87 -18.47 15.76
CA GLU A 243 -8.71 -19.23 16.69
C GLU A 243 -8.46 -18.82 18.15
N GLU A 244 -7.19 -18.69 18.53
CA GLU A 244 -6.83 -18.31 19.89
C GLU A 244 -7.28 -16.88 20.23
N ILE A 245 -7.00 -15.89 19.36
CA ILE A 245 -7.47 -14.51 19.57
C ILE A 245 -8.99 -14.47 19.68
N ARG A 246 -9.69 -15.16 18.76
CA ARG A 246 -11.15 -15.21 18.72
C ARG A 246 -11.75 -15.84 19.98
N SER A 247 -11.06 -16.81 20.59
CA SER A 247 -11.48 -17.45 21.85
C SER A 247 -11.51 -16.49 23.04
N TYR A 248 -10.73 -15.42 22.98
CA TYR A 248 -10.73 -14.38 24.02
C TYR A 248 -11.84 -13.33 23.82
N LEU A 249 -12.54 -13.30 22.69
CA LEU A 249 -13.58 -12.30 22.37
C LEU A 249 -14.95 -12.71 22.94
N GLU A 250 -15.62 -11.76 23.58
CA GLU A 250 -16.77 -11.99 24.45
C GLU A 250 -18.11 -11.77 23.74
N ASN A 251 -18.18 -10.85 22.78
CA ASN A 251 -19.42 -10.49 22.09
C ASN A 251 -19.27 -10.48 20.56
N ASP A 252 -20.41 -10.36 19.87
CA ASP A 252 -20.45 -10.42 18.41
C ASP A 252 -19.80 -9.20 17.74
N ALA A 253 -19.89 -8.01 18.34
CA ALA A 253 -19.26 -6.80 17.80
C ALA A 253 -17.72 -6.92 17.78
N GLU A 254 -17.13 -7.49 18.84
CA GLU A 254 -15.71 -7.82 18.90
C GLU A 254 -15.30 -8.83 17.83
N ARG A 255 -16.09 -9.90 17.66
CA ARG A 255 -15.83 -10.94 16.65
C ARG A 255 -15.96 -10.40 15.23
N GLU A 256 -16.98 -9.60 14.95
CA GLU A 256 -17.17 -8.97 13.64
C GLU A 256 -16.01 -8.00 13.31
N LEU A 257 -15.55 -7.21 14.29
CA LEU A 257 -14.39 -6.36 14.09
C LEU A 257 -13.13 -7.20 13.85
N PHE A 258 -12.91 -8.24 14.64
CA PHE A 258 -11.76 -9.12 14.48
C PHE A 258 -11.75 -9.83 13.12
N ASP A 259 -12.89 -10.37 12.69
CA ASP A 259 -13.02 -11.05 11.40
C ASP A 259 -12.63 -10.10 10.24
N LYS A 260 -12.94 -8.79 10.35
CA LYS A 260 -12.43 -7.77 9.41
C LYS A 260 -10.93 -7.52 9.55
N VAL A 261 -10.39 -7.43 10.77
CA VAL A 261 -8.95 -7.22 11.04
C VAL A 261 -8.08 -8.33 10.44
N THR A 262 -8.61 -9.55 10.31
CA THR A 262 -7.87 -10.66 9.68
C THR A 262 -7.59 -10.47 8.19
N LEU A 263 -8.18 -9.47 7.54
CA LEU A 263 -7.83 -9.12 6.17
C LEU A 263 -6.49 -8.34 6.17
N GLU A 264 -5.56 -8.72 5.29
CA GLU A 264 -4.19 -8.18 5.23
C GLU A 264 -4.16 -6.63 5.19
N GLN A 265 -5.10 -6.01 4.49
CA GLN A 265 -5.22 -4.55 4.41
C GLN A 265 -5.58 -3.85 5.74
N PHE A 266 -6.03 -4.60 6.76
CA PHE A 266 -6.44 -4.08 8.06
C PHE A 266 -5.58 -4.57 9.22
N GLU A 267 -4.72 -5.58 9.03
CA GLU A 267 -3.84 -6.09 10.11
C GLU A 267 -2.96 -5.00 10.74
N PHE A 268 -2.63 -3.94 9.99
CA PHE A 268 -1.83 -2.81 10.48
C PHE A 268 -2.43 -2.15 11.73
N VAL A 269 -3.77 -2.20 11.92
CA VAL A 269 -4.44 -1.61 13.08
C VAL A 269 -4.00 -2.24 14.41
N LEU A 270 -3.56 -3.50 14.40
CA LEU A 270 -3.02 -4.21 15.57
C LEU A 270 -1.63 -3.70 15.98
N LYS A 271 -0.98 -2.86 15.16
CA LYS A 271 0.32 -2.23 15.45
C LYS A 271 0.21 -0.74 15.75
N VAL A 272 -0.99 -0.14 15.65
CA VAL A 272 -1.20 1.30 15.90
C VAL A 272 -0.77 1.71 17.32
N TYR A 273 -0.85 0.80 18.29
CA TYR A 273 -0.36 1.05 19.65
C TYR A 273 1.15 1.39 19.70
N GLU A 274 1.94 0.90 18.73
CA GLU A 274 3.37 1.19 18.63
C GLU A 274 3.64 2.64 18.20
N GLU A 275 2.78 3.22 17.35
CA GLU A 275 2.79 4.66 17.07
C GLU A 275 2.47 5.43 18.35
N ARG A 276 1.42 5.00 19.07
CA ARG A 276 1.00 5.67 20.30
C ARG A 276 2.08 5.68 21.37
N ILE A 277 2.83 4.59 21.51
CA ILE A 277 4.02 4.52 22.38
C ILE A 277 5.06 5.60 22.03
N ARG A 278 5.28 5.85 20.73
CA ARG A 278 6.23 6.86 20.25
C ARG A 278 5.71 8.27 20.48
N ASP A 279 4.46 8.54 20.17
CA ASP A 279 3.83 9.86 20.34
C ASP A 279 3.84 10.29 21.82
N LEU A 280 3.59 9.34 22.72
CA LEU A 280 3.65 9.56 24.17
C LEU A 280 5.08 9.66 24.72
N LYS A 281 6.11 9.44 23.89
CA LYS A 281 7.53 9.43 24.28
C LYS A 281 7.83 8.55 25.50
N LEU A 282 7.09 7.44 25.65
CA LEU A 282 7.17 6.59 26.84
C LEU A 282 8.59 6.05 27.07
N LYS A 283 9.26 5.65 25.99
CA LYS A 283 10.64 5.13 26.06
C LYS A 283 11.60 6.17 26.62
N ASP A 284 11.51 7.41 26.16
CA ASP A 284 12.38 8.51 26.60
C ASP A 284 12.12 8.87 28.06
N ASP A 285 10.85 8.92 28.48
CA ASP A 285 10.46 9.18 29.87
C ASP A 285 10.97 8.09 30.82
N ILE A 286 10.80 6.82 30.46
CA ILE A 286 11.30 5.67 31.25
C ILE A 286 12.82 5.71 31.38
N VAL A 287 13.56 5.97 30.28
CA VAL A 287 15.03 6.05 30.30
C VAL A 287 15.50 7.21 31.17
N THR A 288 14.87 8.37 31.06
CA THR A 288 15.20 9.55 31.85
C THR A 288 15.04 9.27 33.34
N LYS A 289 13.86 8.78 33.74
CA LYS A 289 13.56 8.44 35.14
C LYS A 289 14.53 7.41 35.72
N LEU A 290 14.86 6.37 34.95
CA LEU A 290 15.80 5.34 35.40
C LEU A 290 17.23 5.90 35.54
N ASN A 291 17.73 6.61 34.54
CA ASN A 291 19.09 7.19 34.57
C ASN A 291 19.26 8.19 35.73
N GLU A 292 18.24 9.01 35.98
CA GLU A 292 18.24 9.95 37.12
C GLU A 292 18.21 9.21 38.46
N ALA A 293 17.35 8.21 38.61
CA ALA A 293 17.21 7.46 39.86
C ALA A 293 18.44 6.61 40.20
N VAL A 294 19.11 6.03 39.20
CA VAL A 294 20.37 5.30 39.43
C VAL A 294 21.59 6.23 39.57
N GLY A 295 21.46 7.50 39.16
CA GLY A 295 22.49 8.54 39.29
C GLY A 295 23.57 8.52 38.21
N PHE A 296 23.35 7.83 37.08
CA PHE A 296 24.25 7.80 35.94
C PHE A 296 23.54 7.32 34.67
N LYS A 297 24.15 7.54 33.50
CA LYS A 297 23.60 7.18 32.20
C LYS A 297 23.68 5.67 31.93
N LEU A 298 22.83 4.89 32.60
CA LEU A 298 22.74 3.44 32.47
C LEU A 298 22.15 3.00 31.11
N LEU A 299 21.22 3.77 30.57
CA LEU A 299 20.43 3.43 29.39
C LEU A 299 20.50 4.53 28.33
N GLU A 300 20.42 4.11 27.06
CA GLU A 300 20.15 4.97 25.90
C GLU A 300 18.70 4.74 25.42
N ASN A 301 18.08 5.72 24.76
CA ASN A 301 16.66 5.63 24.36
C ASN A 301 16.37 4.45 23.41
N ASN A 302 17.32 4.10 22.54
CA ASN A 302 17.24 2.95 21.63
C ASN A 302 17.31 1.59 22.35
N SER A 303 17.51 1.58 23.67
CA SER A 303 17.67 0.37 24.47
C SER A 303 16.34 -0.21 24.93
N VAL A 304 15.24 0.53 24.76
CA VAL A 304 13.91 0.17 25.29
C VAL A 304 12.99 -0.37 24.20
N GLU A 305 12.39 -1.52 24.48
CA GLU A 305 11.35 -2.13 23.70
C GLU A 305 10.11 -2.33 24.58
N ILE A 306 8.92 -2.04 24.05
CA ILE A 306 7.67 -2.26 24.77
C ILE A 306 6.88 -3.27 23.92
N THR A 307 6.70 -4.47 24.47
CA THR A 307 6.10 -5.58 23.74
C THR A 307 4.98 -6.24 24.55
N PRO A 308 4.00 -6.87 23.90
CA PRO A 308 3.00 -7.67 24.59
C PRO A 308 3.62 -8.82 25.38
N ALA A 309 3.12 -9.04 26.60
CA ALA A 309 3.46 -10.22 27.40
C ALA A 309 3.00 -11.51 26.70
N ASP A 310 1.82 -11.46 26.10
CA ASP A 310 1.24 -12.47 25.22
C ASP A 310 0.63 -11.74 24.03
N LYS A 311 1.18 -11.98 22.84
CA LYS A 311 0.77 -11.27 21.63
C LYS A 311 -0.70 -11.54 21.27
N ARG A 312 -1.15 -12.79 21.36
CA ARG A 312 -2.51 -13.20 20.94
C ARG A 312 -3.54 -12.64 21.91
N LYS A 313 -3.26 -12.77 23.21
CA LYS A 313 -4.12 -12.18 24.24
C LYS A 313 -4.18 -10.66 24.12
N PHE A 314 -3.04 -10.00 23.87
CA PHE A 314 -3.01 -8.54 23.71
C PHE A 314 -3.74 -8.07 22.46
N ASP A 315 -3.63 -8.77 21.34
CA ASP A 315 -4.39 -8.44 20.13
C ASP A 315 -5.90 -8.50 20.41
N SER A 316 -6.38 -9.48 21.20
CA SER A 316 -7.78 -9.51 21.64
C SER A 316 -8.17 -8.30 22.51
N ILE A 317 -7.26 -7.82 23.37
CA ILE A 317 -7.47 -6.62 24.19
C ILE A 317 -7.60 -5.37 23.29
N LEU A 318 -6.76 -5.25 22.26
CA LEU A 318 -6.85 -4.16 21.29
C LEU A 318 -8.21 -4.13 20.59
N ILE A 319 -8.73 -5.29 20.15
CA ILE A 319 -10.06 -5.39 19.55
C ILE A 319 -11.15 -4.92 20.53
N LYS A 320 -11.13 -5.42 21.77
CA LYS A 320 -12.11 -5.06 22.82
C LYS A 320 -12.12 -3.56 23.09
N GLU A 321 -10.95 -2.96 23.24
CA GLU A 321 -10.85 -1.53 23.50
C GLU A 321 -11.24 -0.69 22.28
N ALA A 322 -10.92 -1.14 21.06
CA ALA A 322 -11.38 -0.47 19.85
C ALA A 322 -12.91 -0.47 19.73
N VAL A 323 -13.60 -1.57 20.04
CA VAL A 323 -15.07 -1.61 20.09
C VAL A 323 -15.60 -0.61 21.11
N LYS A 324 -15.07 -0.63 22.33
CA LYS A 324 -15.48 0.30 23.40
C LYS A 324 -15.22 1.77 23.02
N ASN A 325 -14.12 2.05 22.34
CA ASN A 325 -13.79 3.39 21.87
C ASN A 325 -14.83 3.86 20.83
N ARG A 326 -15.18 3.00 19.87
CA ARG A 326 -16.23 3.29 18.87
C ARG A 326 -17.57 3.60 19.51
N GLU A 327 -17.98 2.82 20.53
CA GLU A 327 -19.21 3.07 21.29
C GLU A 327 -19.19 4.44 21.99
N ASN A 328 -18.02 4.85 22.48
CA ASN A 328 -17.79 6.17 23.08
C ASN A 328 -17.52 7.28 22.05
N ARG A 329 -17.72 7.01 20.76
CA ARG A 329 -17.50 7.92 19.61
C ARG A 329 -16.03 8.29 19.37
N ASP A 330 -15.10 7.61 20.02
CA ASP A 330 -13.69 7.67 19.68
C ASP A 330 -13.42 6.72 18.51
N THR A 331 -13.20 7.31 17.35
CA THR A 331 -13.15 6.60 16.07
C THR A 331 -11.81 6.80 15.36
N ASP A 332 -10.81 7.37 16.04
CA ASP A 332 -9.49 7.59 15.46
C ASP A 332 -8.82 6.26 15.14
N ILE A 333 -8.45 6.08 13.87
CA ILE A 333 -8.01 4.81 13.31
C ILE A 333 -9.00 3.69 13.68
N ALA A 334 -10.27 3.97 13.46
CA ALA A 334 -11.38 3.07 13.78
C ALA A 334 -11.36 2.58 15.25
N GLY A 335 -11.00 3.47 16.18
CA GLY A 335 -10.98 3.23 17.63
C GLY A 335 -9.69 2.64 18.19
N PHE A 336 -8.69 2.35 17.35
CA PHE A 336 -7.43 1.74 17.80
C PHE A 336 -6.39 2.75 18.29
N TYR A 337 -6.48 4.03 17.89
CA TYR A 337 -5.41 4.99 18.15
C TYR A 337 -5.32 5.44 19.61
N ASN A 338 -6.46 5.73 20.23
CA ASN A 338 -6.55 6.29 21.58
C ASN A 338 -6.63 5.22 22.70
N ILE A 339 -6.13 4.01 22.42
CA ILE A 339 -5.99 2.96 23.43
C ILE A 339 -4.99 3.41 24.51
N ASP A 340 -5.36 3.24 25.78
CA ASP A 340 -4.55 3.68 26.92
C ASP A 340 -3.39 2.71 27.17
N ILE A 341 -2.24 3.03 26.58
CA ILE A 341 -1.01 2.24 26.70
C ILE A 341 -0.54 2.13 28.16
N ASN A 342 -0.70 3.19 28.97
CA ASN A 342 -0.23 3.18 30.36
C ASN A 342 -1.04 2.20 31.21
N LYS A 343 -2.35 2.12 30.97
CA LYS A 343 -3.20 1.09 31.58
C LYS A 343 -2.68 -0.32 31.28
N HIS A 344 -2.19 -0.57 30.07
CA HIS A 344 -1.68 -1.87 29.63
C HIS A 344 -0.29 -2.20 30.14
N ILE A 345 0.53 -1.20 30.44
CA ILE A 345 1.77 -1.38 31.21
C ILE A 345 1.42 -1.74 32.66
N ASN A 346 0.52 -0.97 33.29
CA ASN A 346 0.12 -1.15 34.69
C ASN A 346 -0.53 -2.53 34.95
N ASN A 347 -1.37 -3.00 34.01
CA ASN A 347 -2.01 -4.31 34.13
C ASN A 347 -1.11 -5.48 33.69
N LYS A 348 0.17 -5.21 33.39
CA LYS A 348 1.19 -6.19 33.00
C LYS A 348 0.90 -6.91 31.67
N SER A 349 0.01 -6.37 30.83
CA SER A 349 -0.22 -6.90 29.49
C SER A 349 0.86 -6.47 28.49
N LEU A 350 1.53 -5.35 28.75
CA LEU A 350 2.75 -4.91 28.10
C LEU A 350 3.96 -5.07 29.02
N ILE A 351 5.09 -5.47 28.46
CA ILE A 351 6.39 -5.63 29.12
C ILE A 351 7.36 -4.60 28.56
N ILE A 352 8.09 -3.94 29.45
CA ILE A 352 9.16 -3.00 29.10
C ILE A 352 10.49 -3.74 29.17
N SER A 353 11.17 -3.89 28.05
CA SER A 353 12.43 -4.64 27.93
C SER A 353 13.59 -3.70 27.61
N PHE A 354 14.68 -3.84 28.35
CA PHE A 354 15.95 -3.12 28.17
C PHE A 354 16.99 -4.08 27.61
N LYS A 355 17.54 -3.80 26.42
CA LYS A 355 18.47 -4.70 25.71
C LYS A 355 19.93 -4.22 25.68
N TYR A 356 20.17 -2.93 25.81
CA TYR A 356 21.52 -2.34 25.68
C TYR A 356 21.84 -1.48 26.90
N LEU A 357 22.35 -2.13 27.95
CA LEU A 357 22.80 -1.45 29.17
C LEU A 357 24.25 -0.99 29.00
N ASN A 358 24.56 0.22 29.45
CA ASN A 358 25.92 0.75 29.43
C ASN A 358 26.76 0.15 30.56
N PHE A 359 27.27 -1.06 30.33
CA PHE A 359 28.05 -1.78 31.34
C PHE A 359 29.38 -1.12 31.64
N SER A 360 30.03 -0.43 30.69
CA SER A 360 31.31 0.26 30.91
C SER A 360 31.28 1.17 32.15
N ILE A 361 30.16 1.88 32.34
CA ILE A 361 29.98 2.77 33.50
C ILE A 361 29.89 1.99 34.81
N ILE A 362 29.29 0.79 34.79
CA ILE A 362 29.24 -0.10 35.95
C ILE A 362 30.66 -0.63 36.25
N GLU A 363 31.44 -1.01 35.22
CA GLU A 363 32.82 -1.49 35.40
C GLU A 363 33.72 -0.45 36.06
N ASP A 364 33.68 0.78 35.53
CA ASP A 364 34.49 1.90 36.01
C ASP A 364 34.15 2.23 37.48
N ARG A 365 32.87 2.15 37.86
CA ARG A 365 32.43 2.39 39.24
C ARG A 365 32.76 1.24 40.19
N GLN A 366 32.95 0.03 39.67
CA GLN A 366 33.31 -1.15 40.46
C GLN A 366 34.81 -1.49 40.45
N ASN A 367 35.66 -0.61 39.89
CA ASN A 367 37.09 -0.86 39.71
C ASN A 367 37.38 -2.21 38.99
N TYR A 368 36.64 -2.51 37.93
CA TYR A 368 36.82 -3.70 37.09
C TYR A 368 36.61 -5.07 37.78
N LYS A 369 35.86 -5.13 38.90
CA LYS A 369 35.44 -6.41 39.50
C LYS A 369 34.31 -7.05 38.69
N ASN A 370 34.63 -8.01 37.83
CA ASN A 370 33.71 -8.63 36.86
C ASN A 370 32.50 -9.35 37.51
N ASP A 371 32.71 -10.01 38.65
CA ASP A 371 31.71 -10.90 39.25
C ASP A 371 30.55 -10.19 39.98
N ASN A 372 30.61 -8.87 40.15
CA ASN A 372 29.64 -8.11 40.97
C ASN A 372 28.70 -7.20 40.15
N ARG A 373 28.67 -7.32 38.83
CA ARG A 373 27.91 -6.39 37.96
C ARG A 373 26.40 -6.61 38.06
N VAL A 374 25.99 -7.89 38.04
CA VAL A 374 24.60 -8.31 38.16
C VAL A 374 24.06 -7.88 39.52
N ASP A 375 24.77 -8.21 40.60
CA ASP A 375 24.34 -7.89 41.96
C ASP A 375 24.31 -6.38 42.24
N TYR A 376 25.27 -5.62 41.69
CA TYR A 376 25.23 -4.16 41.78
C TYR A 376 24.06 -3.54 41.03
N LEU A 377 23.75 -4.03 39.83
CA LEU A 377 22.57 -3.58 39.10
C LEU A 377 21.29 -3.91 39.89
N LYS A 378 21.18 -5.11 40.47
CA LYS A 378 20.05 -5.50 41.32
C LYS A 378 19.90 -4.59 42.54
N ASP A 379 21.00 -4.31 43.25
CA ASP A 379 21.01 -3.40 44.39
C ASP A 379 20.45 -2.03 43.99
N LYS A 380 20.92 -1.48 42.87
CA LYS A 380 20.40 -0.22 42.33
C LYS A 380 18.91 -0.27 41.97
N LEU A 381 18.47 -1.32 41.29
CA LEU A 381 17.06 -1.49 40.90
C LEU A 381 16.12 -1.68 42.10
N THR A 382 16.58 -2.36 43.16
CA THR A 382 15.81 -2.50 44.41
C THR A 382 15.83 -1.26 45.29
N SER A 383 16.85 -0.40 45.13
CA SER A 383 16.98 0.86 45.87
C SER A 383 16.26 2.05 45.23
N LEU A 384 15.55 1.84 44.12
CA LEU A 384 14.83 2.91 43.43
C LEU A 384 13.79 3.56 44.37
N PRO A 385 13.69 4.91 44.39
CA PRO A 385 12.63 5.59 45.11
C PRO A 385 11.23 5.09 44.70
N VAL A 386 10.31 5.05 45.67
CA VAL A 386 8.93 4.67 45.40
C VAL A 386 8.32 5.64 44.39
N GLY A 387 7.70 5.09 43.34
CA GLY A 387 7.07 5.88 42.27
C GLY A 387 8.01 6.36 41.17
N THR A 388 9.29 5.94 41.16
CA THR A 388 10.19 6.18 40.01
C THR A 388 9.64 5.56 38.73
N LEU A 389 9.08 4.35 38.82
CA LEU A 389 8.47 3.64 37.71
C LEU A 389 6.98 3.41 37.99
N SER A 390 6.19 3.34 36.92
CA SER A 390 4.82 2.88 36.99
C SER A 390 4.75 1.40 37.34
N ASP A 391 3.58 0.95 37.78
CA ASP A 391 3.35 -0.48 37.96
C ASP A 391 3.54 -1.21 36.61
N GLY A 392 4.06 -2.44 36.65
CA GLY A 392 4.34 -3.19 35.43
C GLY A 392 5.47 -4.20 35.55
N ILE A 393 5.85 -4.77 34.41
CA ILE A 393 6.96 -5.73 34.29
C ILE A 393 8.09 -5.11 33.46
N TYR A 394 9.28 -5.10 34.04
CA TYR A 394 10.50 -4.54 33.46
C TYR A 394 11.55 -5.64 33.35
N LYS A 395 12.05 -5.90 32.13
CA LYS A 395 13.06 -6.93 31.87
C LYS A 395 14.36 -6.30 31.43
N PHE A 396 15.43 -6.56 32.17
CA PHE A 396 16.78 -6.10 31.82
C PHE A 396 17.55 -7.30 31.29
N THR A 397 17.88 -7.30 30.00
CA THR A 397 18.60 -8.39 29.34
C THR A 397 19.98 -7.94 28.90
N PHE A 398 21.00 -8.70 29.25
CA PHE A 398 22.38 -8.40 28.92
C PHE A 398 23.30 -9.61 28.99
N SER A 399 24.42 -9.55 28.30
CA SER A 399 25.46 -10.58 28.36
C SER A 399 26.55 -10.20 29.34
N THR A 400 26.95 -11.13 30.21
CA THR A 400 28.11 -10.98 31.11
C THR A 400 29.02 -12.20 31.01
N LEU A 401 30.31 -12.01 31.30
CA LEU A 401 31.25 -13.12 31.40
C LEU A 401 31.14 -13.73 32.80
N SER A 402 30.83 -15.03 32.87
CA SER A 402 30.79 -15.81 34.11
C SER A 402 31.54 -17.11 33.87
N ASP A 403 32.54 -17.41 34.71
CA ASP A 403 33.41 -18.59 34.59
C ASP A 403 34.04 -18.78 33.19
N GLY A 404 34.44 -17.67 32.56
CA GLY A 404 35.08 -17.67 31.24
C GLY A 404 34.14 -17.90 30.05
N LYS A 405 32.82 -17.95 30.28
CA LYS A 405 31.79 -18.05 29.22
C LYS A 405 30.85 -16.86 29.24
N TYR A 406 30.42 -16.42 28.06
CA TYR A 406 29.37 -15.41 27.95
C TYR A 406 28.01 -16.02 28.33
N THR A 407 27.33 -15.38 29.26
CA THR A 407 25.99 -15.78 29.72
C THR A 407 25.05 -14.60 29.58
N ASP A 408 23.95 -14.80 28.88
CA ASP A 408 22.83 -13.86 28.87
C ASP A 408 22.08 -13.98 30.19
N VAL A 409 21.98 -12.86 30.89
CA VAL A 409 21.25 -12.68 32.13
C VAL A 409 20.02 -11.84 31.83
N THR A 410 18.86 -12.31 32.25
CA THR A 410 17.64 -11.51 32.29
C THR A 410 17.20 -11.32 33.73
N ILE A 411 17.24 -10.07 34.19
CA ILE A 411 16.66 -9.65 35.47
C ILE A 411 15.22 -9.19 35.19
N THR A 412 14.26 -9.81 35.86
CA THR A 412 12.85 -9.38 35.81
C THR A 412 12.51 -8.61 37.07
N MET A 413 12.14 -7.35 36.90
CA MET A 413 11.66 -6.47 37.96
C MET A 413 10.16 -6.25 37.78
N VAL A 414 9.41 -6.50 38.84
CA VAL A 414 7.97 -6.24 38.91
C VAL A 414 7.76 -5.03 39.81
N VAL A 415 7.02 -4.04 39.33
CA VAL A 415 6.66 -2.86 40.11
C VAL A 415 5.18 -2.97 40.49
N GLU A 416 4.88 -2.87 41.79
CA GLU A 416 3.52 -2.88 42.33
C GLU A 416 3.36 -1.79 43.38
N ASN A 417 2.32 -0.95 43.23
CA ASN A 417 2.11 0.23 44.05
C ASN A 417 3.36 1.13 44.11
N GLY A 418 4.09 1.24 42.99
CA GLY A 418 5.32 2.01 42.86
C GLY A 418 6.55 1.44 43.57
N LYS A 419 6.49 0.22 44.14
CA LYS A 419 7.64 -0.47 44.77
C LYS A 419 8.19 -1.55 43.85
N SER A 420 9.52 -1.64 43.74
CA SER A 420 10.20 -2.63 42.91
C SER A 420 10.49 -3.93 43.68
N TYR A 421 10.22 -5.05 43.01
CA TYR A 421 10.52 -6.40 43.45
C TYR A 421 11.25 -7.13 42.34
N LEU A 422 12.25 -7.95 42.68
CA LEU A 422 12.97 -8.76 41.69
C LEU A 422 12.47 -10.20 41.73
N GLU A 423 12.18 -10.75 40.57
CA GLU A 423 11.96 -12.18 40.38
C GLU A 423 13.30 -12.90 40.21
N LYS A 424 13.25 -14.24 40.16
CA LYS A 424 14.43 -15.07 39.92
C LYS A 424 15.00 -14.81 38.52
N ASP A 425 16.31 -14.62 38.44
CA ASP A 425 17.03 -14.43 37.19
C ASP A 425 16.82 -15.61 36.22
N SER A 426 16.77 -15.30 34.94
CA SER A 426 16.91 -16.28 33.86
C SER A 426 18.32 -16.19 33.29
N LEU A 427 19.01 -17.33 33.20
CA LEU A 427 20.37 -17.45 32.68
C LEU A 427 20.37 -18.31 31.42
N LYS A 428 21.03 -17.84 30.36
CA LYS A 428 21.24 -18.59 29.13
C LYS A 428 22.71 -18.51 28.73
N GLN A 429 23.43 -19.63 28.83
CA GLN A 429 24.82 -19.69 28.37
C GLN A 429 24.87 -19.58 26.84
N LEU A 430 25.74 -18.71 26.34
CA LEU A 430 26.08 -18.61 24.93
C LEU A 430 27.26 -19.55 24.67
N ASN A 431 27.10 -20.43 23.68
CA ASN A 431 28.14 -21.37 23.25
C ASN A 431 29.20 -20.70 22.39
#